data_AF-A0A314ZM93-F1
#
_entry.id   AF-A0A314ZM93-F1
#
_cell.length_a   1.000
_cell.length_b   1.000
_cell.length_c   1.000
_cell.angle_alpha   90.00
_cell.angle_beta   90.00
_cell.angle_gamma   90.00
#
_symmetry.space_group_name_H-M   'P 1'
#
loop_
_entity.id
_entity.type
_entity.pdbx_description
1 polymer ?
#
loop_
_entity_poly.entity_id
_entity_poly.type
_entity_poly.pdbx_seq_one_letter_code
_entity_poly.pdbx_strand_id
1 'polypeptide(L)'
;MKIPLILLILTILMVGTAGASTINVNESDPNNYTTIQGAVNAAGDYDTILVYPGTYTENVDVNKKLNITSTEGASVTYVKAAASNDHVFDIQSNNVNISGFNISGGY
;
A
#
# COMPACT_ATOMS: atom_id res chain seq x y z
N MET A 1 -1.80 51.17 -10.48
CA MET A 1 -2.93 50.23 -10.32
C MET A 1 -2.83 49.63 -8.93
N LYS A 2 -3.76 49.93 -8.01
CA LYS A 2 -3.74 49.43 -6.62
C LYS A 2 -4.56 48.14 -6.58
N ILE A 3 -3.89 46.99 -6.48
CA ILE A 3 -4.57 45.70 -6.27
C ILE A 3 -5.23 45.77 -4.89
N PRO A 4 -6.56 45.54 -4.75
CA PRO A 4 -7.21 45.61 -3.45
C PRO A 4 -6.78 44.40 -2.59
N LEU A 5 -6.24 44.69 -1.41
CA LEU A 5 -5.72 43.71 -0.43
C LEU A 5 -6.74 42.63 -0.02
N ILE A 6 -8.03 42.88 -0.24
CA ILE A 6 -9.15 41.96 0.04
C ILE A 6 -9.15 40.72 -0.88
N LEU A 7 -8.61 40.82 -2.10
CA LEU A 7 -8.56 39.68 -3.03
C LEU A 7 -7.45 38.68 -2.70
N LEU A 8 -6.46 39.09 -1.89
CA LEU A 8 -5.34 38.24 -1.46
C LEU A 8 -5.68 37.38 -0.23
N ILE A 9 -6.78 37.71 0.48
CA ILE A 9 -7.20 37.03 1.72
C ILE A 9 -8.19 35.88 1.43
N LEU A 10 -8.76 35.81 0.22
CA LEU A 10 -9.76 34.80 -0.16
C LEU A 10 -9.20 33.52 -0.80
N THR A 11 -7.87 33.34 -0.79
CA THR A 11 -7.19 32.10 -1.23
C THR A 11 -6.60 31.35 -0.04
N ILE A 12 -7.36 31.20 1.04
CA ILE A 12 -7.04 30.19 2.06
C ILE A 12 -7.20 28.84 1.35
N LEU A 13 -6.08 28.33 0.85
CA LEU A 13 -5.94 26.97 0.35
C LEU A 13 -6.45 26.04 1.46
N MET A 14 -7.49 25.26 1.14
CA MET A 14 -7.80 24.07 1.91
C MET A 14 -6.59 23.15 1.79
N VAL A 15 -5.64 23.27 2.72
CA VAL A 15 -4.64 22.23 2.92
C VAL A 15 -5.40 21.08 3.57
N GLY A 16 -6.02 20.23 2.75
CA GLY A 16 -6.52 18.95 3.21
C GLY A 16 -5.33 18.19 3.78
N THR A 17 -5.35 17.91 5.08
CA THR A 17 -4.39 16.98 5.67
C THR A 17 -4.68 15.62 5.03
N ALA A 18 -3.82 15.17 4.12
CA ALA A 18 -3.86 13.80 3.65
C ALA A 18 -3.48 12.91 4.83
N GLY A 19 -4.48 12.29 5.45
CA GLY A 19 -4.26 11.23 6.42
C GLY A 19 -3.91 9.94 5.69
N ALA A 20 -3.12 9.08 6.34
CA ALA A 20 -2.91 7.71 5.88
C ALA A 20 -4.26 7.00 5.74
N SER A 21 -4.52 6.47 4.55
CA SER A 21 -5.69 5.66 4.23
C SER A 21 -5.45 4.19 4.55
N THR A 22 -6.53 3.42 4.59
CA THR A 22 -6.49 1.96 4.64
C THR A 22 -7.01 1.39 3.33
N ILE A 23 -6.24 0.47 2.73
CA ILE A 23 -6.56 -0.21 1.48
C ILE A 23 -6.65 -1.70 1.75
N ASN A 24 -7.76 -2.32 1.35
CA ASN A 24 -7.98 -3.74 1.58
C ASN A 24 -7.58 -4.57 0.36
N VAL A 25 -6.89 -5.67 0.62
CA VAL A 25 -6.59 -6.74 -0.35
C VAL A 25 -7.31 -8.01 0.08
N ASN A 26 -8.23 -8.50 -0.74
CA ASN A 26 -8.97 -9.73 -0.51
C ASN A 26 -9.29 -10.38 -1.86
N GLU A 27 -8.59 -11.47 -2.19
CA GLU A 27 -8.76 -12.18 -3.46
C GLU A 27 -10.20 -12.71 -3.70
N SER A 28 -10.97 -12.91 -2.64
CA SER A 28 -12.32 -13.47 -2.68
C SER A 28 -13.44 -12.41 -2.72
N ASP A 29 -13.12 -11.13 -2.52
CA ASP A 29 -14.09 -10.03 -2.55
C ASP A 29 -13.74 -9.02 -3.66
N PRO A 30 -14.50 -9.00 -4.77
CA PRO A 30 -14.20 -8.12 -5.91
C PRO A 30 -14.39 -6.63 -5.62
N ASN A 31 -14.95 -6.26 -4.46
CA ASN A 31 -15.01 -4.85 -4.04
C ASN A 31 -13.70 -4.35 -3.45
N ASN A 32 -12.73 -5.24 -3.21
CA ASN A 32 -11.39 -4.93 -2.75
C ASN A 32 -10.36 -5.13 -3.86
N TYR A 33 -9.12 -4.72 -3.63
CA TYR A 33 -8.03 -5.15 -4.49
C TYR A 33 -7.86 -6.67 -4.35
N THR A 34 -7.67 -7.36 -5.47
CA THR A 34 -7.43 -8.80 -5.46
C THR A 34 -5.94 -9.15 -5.38
N THR A 35 -5.06 -8.16 -5.56
CA THR A 35 -3.60 -8.31 -5.55
C THR A 35 -2.92 -7.30 -4.64
N ILE A 36 -1.78 -7.67 -4.07
CA ILE A 36 -1.00 -6.80 -3.21
C ILE A 36 -0.35 -5.69 -4.06
N GLN A 37 0.19 -6.00 -5.24
CA GLN A 37 0.77 -4.98 -6.11
C GLN A 37 -0.28 -3.95 -6.56
N GLY A 38 -1.52 -4.36 -6.80
CA GLY A 38 -2.62 -3.46 -7.13
C GLY A 38 -2.86 -2.42 -6.03
N ALA A 39 -2.89 -2.86 -4.77
CA ALA A 39 -3.01 -1.98 -3.63
C ALA A 39 -1.79 -1.06 -3.45
N VAL A 40 -0.57 -1.58 -3.63
CA VAL A 40 0.67 -0.76 -3.60
C VAL A 40 0.63 0.34 -4.66
N ASN A 41 0.19 0.01 -5.88
CA ASN A 41 0.05 0.98 -6.97
C ASN A 41 -0.92 2.11 -6.62
N ALA A 42 -2.03 1.78 -5.95
CA ALA A 42 -3.07 2.73 -5.54
C ALA A 42 -2.73 3.56 -4.29
N ALA A 43 -1.88 3.03 -3.41
CA ALA A 43 -1.54 3.64 -2.13
C ALA A 43 -0.81 4.99 -2.27
N GLY A 44 -1.06 5.91 -1.34
CA GLY A 44 -0.20 7.05 -1.05
C GLY A 44 0.88 6.71 -0.01
N ASP A 45 1.83 7.63 0.20
CA ASP A 45 2.79 7.50 1.30
C ASP A 45 2.08 7.42 2.65
N TYR A 46 2.58 6.54 3.52
CA TYR A 46 2.10 6.21 4.86
C TYR A 46 0.77 5.46 4.95
N ASP A 47 0.15 5.10 3.82
CA ASP A 47 -1.05 4.27 3.79
C ASP A 47 -0.79 2.88 4.39
N THR A 48 -1.87 2.29 4.92
CA THR A 48 -1.89 0.89 5.37
C THR A 48 -2.59 0.02 4.34
N ILE A 49 -1.93 -1.05 3.92
CA ILE A 49 -2.51 -2.13 3.12
C ILE A 49 -2.83 -3.29 4.06
N LEU A 50 -4.13 -3.58 4.24
CA LEU A 50 -4.63 -4.72 4.99
C LEU A 50 -4.89 -5.89 4.06
N VAL A 51 -4.14 -6.97 4.25
CA VAL A 51 -4.22 -8.17 3.42
C VAL A 51 -4.98 -9.25 4.17
N TYR A 52 -6.12 -9.65 3.62
CA TYR A 52 -6.96 -10.71 4.19
C TYR A 52 -6.37 -12.09 3.90
N PRO A 53 -6.76 -13.14 4.67
CA PRO A 53 -6.35 -14.52 4.43
C PRO A 53 -6.47 -14.92 2.96
N GLY A 54 -5.47 -15.64 2.46
CA GLY A 54 -5.39 -15.99 1.05
C GLY A 54 -4.00 -16.43 0.60
N THR A 55 -3.88 -16.80 -0.67
CA THR A 55 -2.60 -17.12 -1.32
C THR A 55 -2.33 -16.17 -2.48
N TYR A 56 -1.45 -15.22 -2.25
CA TYR A 56 -1.04 -14.22 -3.23
C TYR A 56 0.24 -14.69 -3.92
N THR A 57 0.16 -14.98 -5.22
CA THR A 57 1.33 -15.39 -6.03
C THR A 57 1.82 -14.21 -6.84
N GLU A 58 2.76 -13.45 -6.28
CA GLU A 58 3.21 -12.14 -6.76
C GLU A 58 4.69 -11.89 -6.40
N ASN A 59 5.35 -11.04 -7.17
CA ASN A 59 6.56 -10.33 -6.77
C ASN A 59 6.14 -8.86 -6.63
N VAL A 60 6.34 -8.28 -5.46
CA VAL A 60 5.75 -6.98 -5.07
C VAL A 60 6.84 -5.93 -4.94
N ASP A 61 6.77 -4.91 -5.78
CA ASP A 61 7.63 -3.73 -5.74
C ASP A 61 7.06 -2.71 -4.74
N VAL A 62 7.74 -2.53 -3.61
CA VAL A 62 7.33 -1.59 -2.55
C VAL A 62 8.13 -0.31 -2.64
N ASN A 63 7.70 0.59 -3.52
CA ASN A 63 8.36 1.85 -3.86
C ASN A 63 7.80 3.09 -3.14
N LYS A 64 6.98 2.89 -2.10
CA LYS A 64 6.35 3.94 -1.28
C LYS A 64 6.51 3.62 0.20
N LYS A 65 6.34 4.62 1.06
CA LYS A 65 6.46 4.44 2.53
C LYS A 65 5.20 3.78 3.09
N LEU A 66 5.09 2.46 3.00
CA LEU A 66 3.83 1.76 3.30
C LEU A 66 3.88 0.93 4.57
N ASN A 67 2.71 0.72 5.18
CA ASN A 67 2.49 -0.33 6.17
C ASN A 67 1.67 -1.46 5.52
N ILE A 68 2.27 -2.60 5.23
CA ILE A 68 1.60 -3.74 4.60
C ILE A 68 1.48 -4.84 5.64
N THR A 69 0.27 -5.20 6.04
CA THR A 69 0.07 -6.20 7.09
C THR A 69 -1.06 -7.16 6.77
N SER A 70 -0.86 -8.42 7.14
CA SER A 70 -1.95 -9.38 7.20
C SER A 70 -2.95 -9.01 8.31
N THR A 71 -4.24 -9.28 8.08
CA THR A 71 -5.30 -9.12 9.09
C THR A 71 -5.36 -10.28 10.09
N GLU A 72 -4.90 -11.48 9.72
CA GLU A 72 -5.03 -12.70 10.54
C GLU A 72 -3.71 -13.48 10.72
N GLY A 73 -2.61 -12.99 10.16
CA GLY A 73 -1.27 -13.48 10.38
C GLY A 73 -0.81 -14.59 9.42
N ALA A 74 0.41 -15.06 9.70
CA ALA A 74 1.19 -15.89 8.77
C ALA A 74 0.66 -17.33 8.64
N SER A 75 -0.18 -17.80 9.55
CA SER A 75 -0.80 -19.13 9.44
C SER A 75 -1.81 -19.23 8.29
N VAL A 76 -2.35 -18.10 7.82
CA VAL A 76 -3.44 -18.06 6.85
C VAL A 76 -3.23 -17.08 5.69
N THR A 77 -2.16 -16.28 5.71
CA THR A 77 -1.85 -15.32 4.64
C THR A 77 -0.49 -15.64 4.02
N TYR A 78 -0.52 -16.19 2.81
CA TYR A 78 0.65 -16.67 2.10
C TYR A 78 0.99 -15.72 0.95
N VAL A 79 2.25 -15.31 0.85
CA VAL A 79 2.78 -14.57 -0.30
C VAL A 79 3.90 -15.39 -0.92
N LYS A 80 3.72 -15.77 -2.18
CA LYS A 80 4.60 -16.67 -2.90
C LYS A 80 5.17 -15.96 -4.12
N ALA A 81 6.48 -16.07 -4.35
CA ALA A 81 7.09 -15.51 -5.55
C ALA A 81 6.41 -16.07 -6.81
N ALA A 82 5.98 -15.20 -7.73
CA ALA A 82 5.48 -15.61 -9.03
C ALA A 82 6.64 -15.99 -9.97
N ALA A 83 7.71 -15.20 -9.94
CA ALA A 83 9.01 -15.46 -10.55
C ALA A 83 10.00 -15.86 -9.46
N SER A 84 10.56 -17.07 -9.57
CA SER A 84 11.47 -17.63 -8.55
C SER A 84 12.86 -17.00 -8.53
N ASN A 85 13.20 -16.21 -9.55
CA ASN A 85 14.46 -15.50 -9.71
C ASN A 85 14.35 -14.01 -9.33
N ASP A 86 13.33 -13.66 -8.54
CA ASP A 86 13.07 -12.32 -8.05
C ASP A 86 12.50 -12.38 -6.63
N HIS A 87 12.65 -11.30 -5.86
CA HIS A 87 12.20 -11.22 -4.48
C HIS A 87 10.67 -11.21 -4.39
N VAL A 88 10.11 -11.80 -3.32
CA VAL A 88 8.66 -11.72 -3.07
C VAL A 88 8.24 -10.27 -2.77
N PHE A 89 9.06 -9.57 -1.97
CA PHE A 89 8.93 -8.14 -1.73
C PHE A 89 10.27 -7.48 -2.06
N ASP A 90 10.31 -6.64 -3.09
CA ASP A 90 11.44 -5.76 -3.36
C ASP A 90 11.20 -4.39 -2.72
N ILE A 91 11.98 -4.05 -1.70
CA ILE A 91 11.76 -2.84 -0.89
C ILE A 91 12.63 -1.72 -1.43
N GLN A 92 11.99 -0.76 -2.11
CA GLN A 92 12.65 0.33 -2.83
C GLN A 92 12.48 1.71 -2.15
N SER A 93 11.72 1.78 -1.06
CA SER A 93 11.51 3.00 -0.26
C SER A 93 11.90 2.80 1.20
N ASN A 94 12.30 3.89 1.87
CA ASN A 94 12.42 3.90 3.32
C ASN A 94 11.04 3.82 4.00
N ASN A 95 11.04 3.59 5.31
CA ASN A 95 9.82 3.58 6.13
C ASN A 95 8.73 2.60 5.67
N VAL A 96 9.15 1.46 5.12
CA VAL A 96 8.28 0.33 4.81
C VAL A 96 8.18 -0.60 6.01
N ASN A 97 6.96 -0.99 6.37
CA ASN A 97 6.69 -2.07 7.33
C ASN A 97 5.94 -3.19 6.61
N ILE A 98 6.40 -4.43 6.78
CA ILE A 98 5.75 -5.62 6.22
C ILE A 98 5.63 -6.64 7.36
N SER A 99 4.41 -7.06 7.71
CA SER A 99 4.18 -7.94 8.86
C SER A 99 3.04 -8.95 8.68
N GLY A 100 3.16 -10.09 9.36
CA GLY A 100 2.07 -11.07 9.47
C GLY A 100 1.93 -12.01 8.26
N PHE A 101 2.95 -12.16 7.42
CA PHE A 101 2.89 -13.02 6.24
C PHE A 101 3.73 -14.29 6.41
N ASN A 102 3.27 -15.38 5.77
CA ASN A 102 4.14 -16.49 5.41
C ASN A 102 4.66 -16.24 3.99
N ILE A 103 5.96 -15.96 3.90
CA ILE A 103 6.63 -15.54 2.66
C ILE A 103 7.51 -16.70 2.18
N SER A 104 7.38 -17.09 0.91
CA SER A 104 8.15 -18.21 0.36
C SER A 104 8.44 -18.09 -1.14
N GLY A 105 9.52 -18.76 -1.57
CA GLY A 105 10.04 -18.63 -2.94
C GLY A 105 10.83 -17.33 -3.14
N GLY A 106 11.43 -17.18 -4.33
CA GLY A 106 12.24 -16.00 -4.69
C GLY A 106 13.62 -15.97 -4.02
N TYR A 107 14.61 -15.40 -4.71
CA TYR A 107 15.95 -15.10 -4.17
C TYR A 107 16.68 -14.08 -5.05
#